data_AF-A0A2V7KCF5-F1
#
_entry.id   AF-A0A2V7KCF5-F1
#
_cell.length_a   1.000
_cell.length_b   1.000
_cell.length_c   1.000
_cell.angle_alpha   90.00
_cell.angle_beta   90.00
_cell.angle_gamma   90.00
#
_symmetry.space_group_name_H-M   'P 1'
#
loop_
_entity.id
_entity.type
_entity.pdbx_description
1 polymer ?
#
loop_
_entity_poly.entity_id
_entity_poly.type
_entity_poly.pdbx_seq_one_letter_code
_entity_poly.pdbx_strand_id
1 'polypeptide(L)'
;MKPISHFVIDIALVAGLTLGATGIAAAQRKAPPATRHTAVAHPSDEAAKSKSPGSFRGIAAKLGTTPDALESAYQAAKQANPKLTRGQFVAANMVAHNLSSKNPSITADAILNGLKSGKSIGQTLQGLGLSAKEAEDAEKQARRDTKAAERAGETQPPAPPAAPAKP
;
A
#
# COMPACT_ATOMS: atom_id res chain seq x y z
N MET A 1 -18.78 -31.83 -22.97
CA MET A 1 -18.95 -30.79 -24.00
C MET A 1 -18.92 -29.43 -23.33
N LYS A 2 -18.02 -28.52 -23.74
CA LYS A 2 -17.95 -27.12 -23.28
C LYS A 2 -18.73 -26.24 -24.25
N PRO A 3 -19.29 -25.11 -23.77
CA PRO A 3 -19.26 -23.90 -24.58
C PRO A 3 -18.57 -22.75 -23.85
N ILE A 4 -17.62 -22.19 -24.58
CA ILE A 4 -16.93 -20.90 -24.40
C ILE A 4 -17.91 -19.82 -24.87
N SER A 5 -18.05 -18.69 -24.16
CA SER A 5 -18.61 -17.49 -24.81
C SER A 5 -18.10 -16.18 -24.19
N HIS A 6 -17.24 -15.54 -24.97
CA HIS A 6 -17.10 -14.12 -25.32
C HIS A 6 -17.14 -13.04 -24.22
N PHE A 7 -15.94 -12.53 -23.94
CA PHE A 7 -15.66 -11.15 -23.54
C PHE A 7 -16.07 -10.19 -24.67
N VAL A 8 -16.83 -9.15 -24.35
CA VAL A 8 -17.00 -7.96 -25.20
C VAL A 8 -16.36 -6.78 -24.48
N ILE A 9 -15.46 -6.15 -25.22
CA ILE A 9 -14.64 -4.98 -24.93
C ILE A 9 -15.45 -3.76 -25.33
N ASP A 10 -15.55 -2.75 -24.47
CA ASP A 10 -15.80 -1.38 -24.93
C ASP A 10 -15.09 -0.39 -23.99
N ILE A 11 -14.06 0.25 -24.52
CA ILE A 11 -13.27 1.31 -23.88
C ILE A 11 -13.53 2.57 -24.69
N ALA A 12 -14.34 3.48 -24.15
CA ALA A 12 -14.44 4.85 -24.66
C ALA A 12 -13.55 5.77 -23.81
N LEU A 13 -12.36 6.08 -24.33
CA LEU A 13 -11.44 7.09 -23.81
C LEU A 13 -11.79 8.43 -24.45
N VAL A 14 -12.36 9.37 -23.68
CA VAL A 14 -12.54 10.76 -24.12
C VAL A 14 -11.54 11.65 -23.39
N ALA A 15 -10.64 12.22 -24.18
CA ALA A 15 -9.71 13.27 -23.82
C ALA A 15 -10.45 14.62 -23.75
N GLY A 16 -10.13 15.43 -22.73
CA GLY A 16 -10.63 16.80 -22.60
C GLY A 16 -9.56 17.68 -21.96
N LEU A 17 -8.81 18.37 -22.81
CA LEU A 17 -7.76 19.34 -22.51
C LEU A 17 -8.42 20.74 -22.43
N THR A 18 -8.30 21.48 -21.32
CA THR A 18 -8.59 22.92 -21.32
C THR A 18 -7.54 23.71 -20.55
N LEU A 19 -7.04 24.73 -21.23
CA LEU A 19 -5.99 25.66 -20.86
C LEU A 19 -6.61 27.05 -20.65
N GLY A 20 -6.14 27.81 -19.67
CA GLY A 20 -6.39 29.26 -19.52
C GLY A 20 -6.83 29.66 -18.11
N ALA A 21 -6.60 30.88 -17.61
CA ALA A 21 -5.71 31.98 -17.98
C ALA A 21 -5.61 32.91 -16.74
N THR A 22 -4.46 33.57 -16.58
CA THR A 22 -4.18 34.89 -15.95
C THR A 22 -5.00 35.43 -14.75
N GLY A 23 -4.26 35.88 -13.72
CA GLY A 23 -4.69 36.91 -12.76
C GLY A 23 -3.55 37.41 -11.87
N ILE A 24 -3.12 38.66 -12.08
CA ILE A 24 -2.13 39.43 -11.29
C ILE A 24 -2.80 40.11 -10.07
N ALA A 25 -2.06 40.30 -8.97
CA ALA A 25 -1.96 41.57 -8.19
C ALA A 25 -1.37 41.36 -6.79
N ALA A 26 -0.45 42.24 -6.44
CA ALA A 26 0.33 42.28 -5.20
C ALA A 26 -0.44 42.92 -4.03
N ALA A 27 -0.13 42.48 -2.79
CA ALA A 27 -0.17 43.36 -1.61
C ALA A 27 0.70 42.81 -0.46
N GLN A 28 1.65 43.65 -0.07
CA GLN A 28 2.51 43.66 1.11
C GLN A 28 1.90 43.07 2.41
N ARG A 29 2.73 42.46 3.26
CA ARG A 29 3.34 43.11 4.45
C ARG A 29 4.05 42.12 5.38
N LYS A 30 5.14 42.65 5.95
CA LYS A 30 5.79 42.33 7.24
C LYS A 30 6.78 41.15 7.29
N ALA A 31 8.05 41.54 7.19
CA ALA A 31 9.17 40.81 7.74
C ALA A 31 9.10 40.77 9.28
N PRO A 32 9.52 39.65 9.89
CA PRO A 32 10.15 39.63 11.20
C PRO A 32 11.67 39.36 11.07
N PRO A 33 12.45 39.73 12.09
CA PRO A 33 13.90 39.86 12.02
C PRO A 33 14.64 38.53 11.94
N ALA A 34 15.82 38.61 11.33
CA ALA A 34 16.81 37.55 11.27
C ALA A 34 17.36 37.21 12.65
N THR A 35 17.00 36.04 13.18
CA THR A 35 17.79 35.36 14.21
C THR A 35 18.81 34.47 13.52
N ARG A 36 20.05 34.94 13.55
CA ARG A 36 21.24 34.29 13.02
C ARG A 36 21.56 33.09 13.92
N HIS A 37 21.10 31.90 13.56
CA HIS A 37 21.66 30.66 14.10
C HIS A 37 22.75 30.21 13.15
N THR A 38 23.99 30.38 13.59
CA THR A 38 25.20 29.82 13.00
C THR A 38 24.97 28.37 12.60
N ALA A 39 25.17 28.13 11.30
CA ALA A 39 25.33 26.81 10.74
C ALA A 39 26.46 26.08 11.46
N VAL A 40 26.09 25.09 12.27
CA VAL A 40 26.92 23.90 12.42
C VAL A 40 26.44 22.94 11.35
N ALA A 41 27.26 22.81 10.30
CA ALA A 41 27.09 21.80 9.27
C ALA A 41 27.14 20.43 9.94
N HIS A 42 25.98 19.77 10.04
CA HIS A 42 25.96 18.32 10.14
C HIS A 42 26.01 17.81 8.69
N PRO A 43 27.09 17.10 8.31
CA PRO A 43 27.17 16.53 6.98
C PRO A 43 26.00 15.57 6.80
N SER A 44 25.38 15.67 5.64
CA SER A 44 24.37 14.78 5.12
C SER A 44 24.76 13.32 5.38
N ASP A 45 24.00 12.62 6.21
CA ASP A 45 23.70 11.23 5.91
C ASP A 45 22.29 11.19 5.33
N GLU A 46 22.31 10.79 4.08
CA GLU A 46 21.27 10.77 3.11
C GLU A 46 20.28 9.66 3.45
N ALA A 47 19.28 9.99 4.25
CA ALA A 47 18.01 9.30 4.15
C ALA A 47 16.95 10.38 4.10
N ALA A 48 16.63 10.78 2.87
CA ALA A 48 15.32 11.34 2.58
C ALA A 48 14.32 10.50 3.37
N LYS A 49 13.78 11.11 4.42
CA LYS A 49 12.67 10.58 5.21
C LYS A 49 11.51 10.56 4.22
N SER A 50 11.49 9.52 3.39
CA SER A 50 10.34 9.10 2.63
C SER A 50 9.26 9.03 3.68
N LYS A 51 8.39 10.03 3.70
CA LYS A 51 7.12 9.94 4.40
C LYS A 51 6.38 8.82 3.67
N SER A 52 6.72 7.56 3.95
CA SER A 52 5.86 6.45 3.62
C SER A 52 4.58 6.78 4.37
N PRO A 53 3.52 7.20 3.66
CA PRO A 53 2.29 7.62 4.30
C PRO A 53 1.90 6.48 5.23
N GLY A 54 1.61 6.82 6.50
CA GLY A 54 1.61 5.90 7.66
C GLY A 54 0.75 4.63 7.55
N SER A 55 0.07 4.44 6.44
CA SER A 55 -0.76 3.31 6.09
C SER A 55 0.00 1.97 5.98
N PHE A 56 1.31 1.90 5.69
CA PHE A 56 2.04 0.61 5.68
C PHE A 56 2.64 0.27 7.04
N ARG A 57 2.82 1.25 7.94
CA ARG A 57 3.54 1.05 9.20
C ARG A 57 2.87 0.03 10.11
N GLY A 58 1.57 0.23 10.36
CA GLY A 58 0.80 -0.69 11.18
C GLY A 58 0.64 -2.08 10.55
N ILE A 59 0.43 -2.12 9.23
CA ILE A 59 0.32 -3.36 8.46
C ILE A 59 1.62 -4.17 8.51
N ALA A 60 2.75 -3.52 8.30
CA ALA A 60 4.06 -4.16 8.31
C ALA A 60 4.38 -4.77 9.68
N ALA A 61 4.09 -4.03 10.77
CA ALA A 61 4.24 -4.56 12.13
C ALA A 61 3.39 -5.82 12.36
N LYS A 62 2.16 -5.85 11.84
CA LYS A 62 1.28 -7.02 11.93
C LYS A 62 1.79 -8.23 11.13
N LEU A 63 2.36 -7.97 9.95
CA LEU A 63 2.92 -9.01 9.07
C LEU A 63 4.34 -9.44 9.46
N GLY A 64 4.95 -8.82 10.48
CA GLY A 64 6.32 -9.13 10.90
C GLY A 64 7.40 -8.66 9.92
N THR A 65 7.15 -7.56 9.20
CA THR A 65 8.06 -7.00 8.18
C THR A 65 8.24 -5.50 8.36
N THR A 66 9.05 -4.86 7.50
CA THR A 66 9.27 -3.41 7.53
C THR A 66 8.35 -2.69 6.54
N PRO A 67 7.99 -1.42 6.79
CA PRO A 67 7.16 -0.65 5.87
C PRO A 67 7.82 -0.47 4.49
N ASP A 68 9.13 -0.24 4.45
CA ASP A 68 9.91 -0.11 3.22
C ASP A 68 9.95 -1.41 2.39
N ALA A 69 10.07 -2.57 3.05
CA ALA A 69 9.99 -3.86 2.37
C ALA A 69 8.60 -4.08 1.77
N LEU A 70 7.54 -3.70 2.50
CA LEU A 70 6.17 -3.83 2.01
C LEU A 70 5.88 -2.87 0.84
N GLU A 71 6.39 -1.64 0.90
CA GLU A 71 6.30 -0.66 -0.18
C GLU A 71 7.05 -1.15 -1.43
N SER A 72 8.27 -1.65 -1.26
CA SER A 72 9.06 -2.21 -2.38
C SER A 72 8.37 -3.40 -3.04
N ALA A 73 7.82 -4.32 -2.23
CA ALA A 73 7.04 -5.45 -2.73
C ALA A 73 5.76 -5.01 -3.46
N TYR A 74 5.09 -3.97 -2.96
CA TYR A 74 3.94 -3.39 -3.64
C TYR A 74 4.31 -2.80 -5.00
N GLN A 75 5.41 -2.05 -5.09
CA GLN A 75 5.86 -1.47 -6.35
C GLN A 75 6.24 -2.55 -7.38
N ALA A 76 6.94 -3.61 -6.95
CA ALA A 76 7.26 -4.75 -7.81
C ALA A 76 5.98 -5.44 -8.32
N ALA A 77 5.01 -5.68 -7.43
CA ALA A 77 3.72 -6.26 -7.81
C ALA A 77 2.92 -5.35 -8.75
N LYS A 78 3.00 -4.02 -8.56
CA LYS A 78 2.34 -3.02 -9.40
C LYS A 78 2.95 -2.92 -10.79
N GLN A 79 4.27 -3.13 -10.94
CA GLN A 79 4.89 -3.25 -12.26
C GLN A 79 4.36 -4.47 -13.02
N ALA A 80 4.17 -5.60 -12.34
CA ALA A 80 3.62 -6.81 -12.94
C ALA A 80 2.10 -6.75 -13.17
N ASN A 81 1.39 -5.92 -12.42
CA ASN A 81 -0.05 -5.69 -12.54
C ASN A 81 -0.37 -4.19 -12.30
N PRO A 82 -0.40 -3.36 -13.36
CA PRO A 82 -0.64 -1.92 -13.24
C PRO A 82 -1.99 -1.54 -12.64
N LYS A 83 -2.96 -2.46 -12.65
CA LYS A 83 -4.31 -2.28 -12.05
C LYS A 83 -4.34 -2.63 -10.56
N LEU A 84 -3.25 -3.18 -10.01
CA LEU A 84 -3.16 -3.55 -8.61
C LEU A 84 -3.22 -2.30 -7.73
N THR A 85 -4.22 -2.25 -6.87
CA THR A 85 -4.32 -1.21 -5.86
C THR A 85 -3.56 -1.60 -4.60
N ARG A 86 -3.11 -0.60 -3.86
CA ARG A 86 -2.50 -0.77 -2.54
C ARG A 86 -3.37 -1.61 -1.59
N GLY A 87 -4.68 -1.34 -1.57
CA GLY A 87 -5.63 -2.08 -0.73
C GLY A 87 -5.73 -3.56 -1.10
N GLN A 88 -5.70 -3.90 -2.39
CA GLN A 88 -5.70 -5.30 -2.85
C GLN A 88 -4.40 -6.01 -2.47
N PHE A 89 -3.25 -5.34 -2.61
CA PHE A 89 -1.97 -5.88 -2.20
C PHE A 89 -1.92 -6.17 -0.70
N VAL A 90 -2.33 -5.20 0.13
CA VAL A 90 -2.40 -5.38 1.59
C VAL A 90 -3.36 -6.51 1.97
N ALA A 91 -4.56 -6.54 1.36
CA ALA A 91 -5.52 -7.60 1.61
C ALA A 91 -4.97 -8.97 1.22
N ALA A 92 -4.29 -9.11 0.08
CA ALA A 92 -3.67 -10.38 -0.33
C ALA A 92 -2.63 -10.87 0.68
N ASN A 93 -1.74 -9.98 1.14
CA ASN A 93 -0.73 -10.31 2.15
C ASN A 93 -1.37 -10.67 3.51
N MET A 94 -2.40 -9.94 3.93
CA MET A 94 -3.09 -10.20 5.19
C MET A 94 -3.89 -11.50 5.15
N VAL A 95 -4.58 -11.80 4.03
CA VAL A 95 -5.28 -13.07 3.84
C VAL A 95 -4.28 -14.23 3.89
N ALA A 96 -3.18 -14.14 3.15
CA ALA A 96 -2.14 -15.18 3.15
C ALA A 96 -1.56 -15.40 4.56
N HIS A 97 -1.26 -14.32 5.28
CA HIS A 97 -0.76 -14.40 6.66
C HIS A 97 -1.77 -15.10 7.59
N ASN A 98 -3.04 -14.71 7.53
CA ASN A 98 -4.10 -15.27 8.38
C ASN A 98 -4.40 -16.74 8.04
N LEU A 99 -4.29 -17.11 6.77
CA LEU A 99 -4.51 -18.48 6.32
C LEU A 99 -3.28 -19.36 6.42
N SER A 100 -2.07 -18.80 6.55
CA SER A 100 -0.81 -19.55 6.55
C SER A 100 -0.78 -20.69 7.56
N SER A 101 -1.44 -20.54 8.72
CA SER A 101 -1.49 -21.57 9.76
C SER A 101 -2.44 -22.73 9.43
N LYS A 102 -3.44 -22.51 8.57
CA LYS A 102 -4.47 -23.52 8.22
C LYS A 102 -4.28 -24.07 6.81
N ASN A 103 -3.90 -23.22 5.88
CA ASN A 103 -3.74 -23.48 4.46
C ASN A 103 -2.45 -22.80 3.95
N PRO A 104 -1.27 -23.39 4.22
CA PRO A 104 0.02 -22.82 3.83
C PRO A 104 0.21 -22.74 2.31
N SER A 105 -0.55 -23.51 1.53
CA SER A 105 -0.54 -23.45 0.07
C SER A 105 -1.13 -22.16 -0.50
N ILE A 106 -1.85 -21.37 0.31
CA ILE A 106 -2.45 -20.10 -0.11
C ILE A 106 -1.50 -18.97 0.24
N THR A 107 -0.61 -18.69 -0.71
CA THR A 107 0.42 -17.67 -0.58
C THR A 107 -0.04 -16.32 -1.13
N ALA A 108 0.63 -15.25 -0.71
CA ALA A 108 0.38 -13.91 -1.25
C ALA A 108 0.59 -13.89 -2.78
N ASP A 109 1.65 -14.55 -3.28
CA ASP A 109 1.92 -14.68 -4.72
C ASP A 109 0.78 -15.38 -5.49
N ALA A 110 0.19 -16.44 -4.94
CA ALA A 110 -0.94 -17.12 -5.58
C ALA A 110 -2.15 -16.18 -5.67
N ILE A 111 -2.41 -15.41 -4.63
CA ILE A 111 -3.51 -14.42 -4.61
C ILE A 111 -3.24 -13.28 -5.60
N LEU A 112 -2.00 -12.75 -5.63
CA LEU A 112 -1.58 -11.68 -6.54
C LEU A 112 -1.64 -12.12 -8.01
N ASN A 113 -1.30 -13.38 -8.32
CA ASN A 113 -1.44 -13.94 -9.65
C ASN A 113 -2.90 -14.06 -10.10
N GLY A 114 -3.81 -14.45 -9.19
CA GLY A 114 -5.25 -14.44 -9.50
C GLY A 114 -5.78 -13.03 -9.75
N LEU A 115 -5.36 -12.05 -8.95
CA LEU A 115 -5.67 -10.63 -9.16
C LEU A 115 -5.13 -10.11 -10.50
N LYS A 116 -3.94 -10.54 -10.92
CA LYS A 116 -3.38 -10.22 -12.24
C LYS A 116 -4.24 -10.76 -13.38
N SER A 117 -4.91 -11.89 -13.17
CA SER A 117 -5.86 -12.48 -14.12
C SER A 117 -7.22 -11.77 -14.15
N GLY A 118 -7.39 -10.68 -13.38
CA GLY A 118 -8.64 -9.91 -13.29
C GLY A 118 -9.70 -10.52 -12.36
N LYS A 119 -9.37 -11.57 -11.61
CA LYS A 119 -10.27 -12.16 -10.61
C LYS A 119 -10.30 -11.30 -9.35
N SER A 120 -11.42 -11.32 -8.62
CA SER A 120 -11.45 -10.78 -7.26
C SER A 120 -10.63 -11.66 -6.29
N ILE A 121 -10.35 -11.15 -5.09
CA ILE A 121 -9.67 -11.94 -4.04
C ILE A 121 -10.47 -13.22 -3.76
N GLY A 122 -11.78 -13.13 -3.55
CA GLY A 122 -12.62 -14.27 -3.21
C GLY A 122 -12.73 -15.29 -4.33
N GLN A 123 -12.83 -14.84 -5.59
CA GLN A 123 -12.76 -15.74 -6.75
C GLN A 123 -11.40 -16.41 -6.86
N THR A 124 -10.33 -15.70 -6.50
CA THR A 124 -8.98 -16.27 -6.48
C THR A 124 -8.85 -17.32 -5.39
N LEU A 125 -9.29 -17.01 -4.16
CA LEU A 125 -9.28 -17.95 -3.03
C LEU A 125 -10.12 -19.19 -3.32
N GLN A 126 -11.29 -19.04 -3.95
CA GLN A 126 -12.10 -20.17 -4.39
C GLN A 126 -11.38 -21.03 -5.43
N GLY A 127 -10.70 -20.40 -6.40
CA GLY A 127 -9.85 -21.11 -7.36
C GLY A 127 -8.65 -21.82 -6.74
N LEU A 128 -8.20 -21.38 -5.56
CA LEU A 128 -7.14 -21.99 -4.77
C LEU A 128 -7.66 -23.09 -3.81
N GLY A 129 -8.97 -23.37 -3.82
CA GLY A 129 -9.57 -24.48 -3.08
C GLY A 129 -10.38 -24.09 -1.84
N LEU A 130 -10.57 -22.79 -1.54
CA LEU A 130 -11.49 -22.38 -0.47
C LEU A 130 -12.94 -22.51 -0.93
N SER A 131 -13.83 -22.87 -0.01
CA SER A 131 -15.26 -22.65 -0.24
C SER A 131 -15.55 -21.14 -0.33
N ALA A 132 -16.67 -20.78 -0.97
CA ALA A 132 -17.08 -19.38 -1.06
C ALA A 132 -17.21 -18.72 0.31
N LYS A 133 -17.71 -19.47 1.30
CA LYS A 133 -17.85 -19.01 2.67
C LYS A 133 -16.49 -18.76 3.34
N GLU A 134 -15.55 -19.68 3.20
CA GLU A 134 -14.20 -19.50 3.75
C GLU A 134 -13.47 -18.33 3.10
N ALA A 135 -13.62 -18.16 1.78
CA ALA A 135 -13.04 -17.03 1.06
C ALA A 135 -13.60 -15.69 1.58
N GLU A 136 -14.92 -15.62 1.77
CA GLU A 136 -15.57 -14.43 2.33
C GLU A 136 -15.15 -14.15 3.78
N ASP A 137 -15.09 -15.18 4.62
CA ASP A 137 -14.65 -15.06 6.01
C ASP A 137 -13.18 -14.62 6.08
N ALA A 138 -12.31 -15.16 5.22
CA ALA A 138 -10.91 -14.76 5.12
C ALA A 138 -10.76 -13.30 4.68
N GLU A 139 -11.54 -12.85 3.68
CA GLU A 139 -11.55 -11.45 3.26
C GLU A 139 -12.03 -10.50 4.36
N LYS A 140 -13.14 -10.85 5.02
CA LYS A 140 -13.69 -10.06 6.13
C LYS A 140 -12.68 -9.94 7.26
N GLN A 141 -12.04 -11.05 7.61
CA GLN A 141 -11.01 -11.09 8.64
C GLN A 141 -9.82 -10.21 8.24
N ALA A 142 -9.29 -10.36 7.03
CA ALA A 142 -8.20 -9.54 6.54
C ALA A 142 -8.53 -8.04 6.52
N ARG A 143 -9.76 -7.64 6.15
CA ARG A 143 -10.21 -6.24 6.21
C ARG A 143 -10.25 -5.71 7.64
N ARG A 144 -10.76 -6.51 8.60
CA ARG A 144 -10.79 -6.12 10.01
C ARG A 144 -9.38 -5.96 10.56
N ASP A 145 -8.49 -6.90 10.26
CA ASP A 145 -7.10 -6.88 10.72
C ASP A 145 -6.31 -5.73 10.10
N THR A 146 -6.53 -5.45 8.81
CA THR A 146 -5.97 -4.27 8.13
C THR A 146 -6.39 -3.00 8.84
N LYS A 147 -7.70 -2.81 9.10
CA LYS A 147 -8.22 -1.63 9.78
C LYS A 147 -7.72 -1.49 11.22
N ALA A 148 -7.57 -2.62 11.93
CA ALA A 148 -7.02 -2.63 13.27
C ALA A 148 -5.54 -2.26 13.28
N ALA A 149 -4.76 -2.81 12.35
CA ALA A 149 -3.35 -2.54 12.20
C ALA A 149 -3.10 -1.09 11.76
N GLU A 150 -3.89 -0.54 10.84
CA GLU A 150 -3.81 0.89 10.46
C GLU A 150 -4.00 1.79 11.68
N ARG A 151 -5.05 1.57 12.47
CA ARG A 151 -5.29 2.36 13.70
C ARG A 151 -4.18 2.22 14.74
N ALA A 152 -3.64 1.01 14.90
CA ALA A 152 -2.52 0.76 15.82
C ALA A 152 -1.23 1.47 15.36
N GLY A 153 -1.02 1.57 14.03
CA GLY A 153 0.09 2.31 13.45
C GLY A 153 -0.03 3.83 13.59
N GLU A 154 -1.25 4.37 13.63
CA GLU A 154 -1.52 5.79 13.86
C GLU A 154 -1.34 6.20 15.34
N THR A 155 -1.62 5.29 16.28
CA THR A 155 -1.48 5.55 17.72
C THR A 155 -0.08 5.31 18.27
N GLN A 156 0.82 4.69 17.49
CA GLN A 156 2.22 4.52 17.87
C GLN A 156 3.03 5.79 17.50
N PRO A 157 3.54 6.56 18.49
CA PRO A 157 4.50 7.62 18.19
C PRO A 157 5.68 7.05 17.37
N PRO A 158 6.33 7.86 16.51
CA PRO A 158 7.53 7.42 15.81
C PRO A 158 8.49 6.87 16.86
N ALA A 159 8.97 5.63 16.65
CA ALA A 159 9.97 5.07 17.53
C ALA A 159 11.12 6.08 17.63
N PRO A 160 11.61 6.41 18.84
CA PRO A 160 12.77 7.28 18.96
C PRO A 160 13.89 6.68 18.11
N PRO A 161 14.64 7.51 17.33
CA PRO A 161 15.78 7.01 16.58
C PRO A 161 16.68 6.26 17.55
N ALA A 162 17.02 5.01 17.21
CA ALA A 162 17.95 4.21 17.98
C ALA A 162 19.18 5.09 18.26
N ALA A 163 19.45 5.37 19.53
CA ALA A 163 20.59 6.15 19.93
C ALA A 163 21.83 5.49 19.35
N PRO A 164 22.76 6.25 18.73
CA PRO A 164 23.99 5.67 18.22
C PRO A 164 24.69 4.96 19.38
N ALA A 165 25.00 3.67 19.19
CA ALA A 165 25.88 2.94 20.08
C ALA A 165 27.18 3.73 20.17
N LYS A 166 27.52 4.19 21.38
CA LYS A 166 28.80 4.84 21.63
C LYS A 166 29.92 3.83 21.35
N PRO A 167 31.01 4.24 20.68
CA PRO A 167 32.18 3.39 20.47
C PRO A 167 32.84 3.01 21.80
#